data_AF-A0A388L1L2-F1
#
_entry.id   AF-A0A388L1L2-F1
#
_cell.length_a   1.000
_cell.length_b   1.000
_cell.length_c   1.000
_cell.angle_alpha   90.00
_cell.angle_beta   90.00
_cell.angle_gamma   90.00
#
_symmetry.space_group_name_H-M   'P 1'
#
loop_
_entity.id
_entity.type
_entity.pdbx_description
1 polymer ?
#
loop_
_entity_poly.entity_id
_entity_poly.type
_entity_poly.pdbx_seq_one_letter_code
_entity_poly.pdbx_strand_id
1 'polypeptide(L)'
;MVDTRSGKSTTPYTQAQEERAAAILKERQEMKEKKELLKQAKLKAIVEEQAAKNKKLEEQKEEMLKLRQEEEEKRKAAEEEAEEEEKIEDEPLGRRRREGRGESSGTKGEDAWMEKKISEWVANLSLGEDEEALLYVPQEEREAFARELEAKEDPLEHQTAEDEKLLEWKLRQVREKKRRREKANRVAKEVEKIRACRHR
;
A
#
# COMPACT_ATOMS: atom_id res chain seq x y z
N MET A 1 -45.99 -84.42 -28.13
CA MET A 1 -45.75 -84.51 -26.68
C MET A 1 -44.79 -83.39 -26.33
N VAL A 2 -45.32 -82.25 -25.89
CA VAL A 2 -44.53 -81.04 -25.60
C VAL A 2 -44.92 -80.62 -24.18
N ASP A 3 -44.02 -80.87 -23.24
CA ASP A 3 -44.16 -80.52 -21.83
C ASP A 3 -44.11 -79.00 -21.67
N THR A 4 -45.28 -78.39 -21.46
CA THR A 4 -45.37 -77.00 -21.07
C THR A 4 -45.26 -76.88 -19.55
N ARG A 5 -44.42 -75.92 -19.14
CA ARG A 5 -44.56 -75.11 -17.91
C ARG A 5 -43.94 -75.69 -16.63
N SER A 6 -42.62 -75.53 -16.52
CA SER A 6 -41.92 -75.47 -15.23
C SER A 6 -42.43 -74.24 -14.44
N GLY A 7 -43.42 -74.47 -13.57
CA GLY A 7 -43.94 -73.48 -12.63
C GLY A 7 -42.84 -73.06 -11.66
N LYS A 8 -42.52 -71.76 -11.64
CA LYS A 8 -41.66 -71.15 -10.61
C LYS A 8 -42.39 -71.28 -9.28
N SER A 9 -41.97 -72.24 -8.46
CA SER A 9 -42.48 -72.42 -7.10
C SER A 9 -42.13 -71.17 -6.30
N THR A 10 -43.13 -70.33 -6.05
CA THR A 10 -43.03 -69.17 -5.15
C THR A 10 -43.13 -69.70 -3.72
N THR A 11 -42.01 -70.08 -3.14
CA THR A 11 -41.92 -70.34 -1.70
C THR A 11 -42.28 -69.06 -0.94
N PRO A 12 -43.21 -69.09 0.03
CA PRO A 12 -43.59 -67.91 0.79
C PRO A 12 -42.39 -67.36 1.58
N TYR A 13 -42.25 -66.04 1.57
CA TYR A 13 -41.17 -65.34 2.26
C TYR A 13 -41.26 -65.59 3.77
N THR A 14 -40.13 -65.95 4.40
CA THR A 14 -40.09 -66.32 5.82
C THR A 14 -39.65 -65.16 6.70
N GLN A 15 -40.10 -65.11 7.96
CA GLN A 15 -39.72 -64.06 8.91
C GLN A 15 -38.20 -63.90 9.07
N ALA A 16 -37.44 -65.01 9.04
CA ALA A 16 -35.98 -64.95 9.09
C ALA A 16 -35.36 -64.26 7.86
N GLN A 17 -36.01 -64.29 6.70
CA GLN A 17 -35.58 -63.54 5.52
C GLN A 17 -35.98 -62.06 5.64
N GLU A 18 -37.17 -61.75 6.18
CA GLU A 18 -37.59 -60.37 6.52
C GLU A 18 -36.59 -59.67 7.43
N GLU A 19 -36.18 -60.32 8.52
CA GLU A 19 -35.23 -59.77 9.48
C GLU A 19 -33.84 -59.54 8.86
N ARG A 20 -33.36 -60.45 8.00
CA ARG A 20 -32.10 -60.28 7.28
C ARG A 20 -32.16 -59.11 6.29
N ALA A 21 -33.27 -58.96 5.57
CA ALA A 21 -33.46 -57.82 4.67
C ALA A 21 -33.53 -56.49 5.44
N ALA A 22 -34.21 -56.46 6.59
CA ALA A 22 -34.28 -55.30 7.47
C ALA A 22 -32.91 -54.93 8.06
N ALA A 23 -32.12 -55.91 8.48
CA ALA A 23 -30.75 -55.72 8.98
C ALA A 23 -29.84 -55.11 7.90
N ILE A 24 -29.87 -55.64 6.67
CA ILE A 24 -29.08 -55.13 5.54
C ILE A 24 -29.49 -53.69 5.18
N LEU A 25 -30.79 -53.37 5.25
CA LEU A 25 -31.27 -52.00 5.01
C LEU A 25 -30.78 -51.01 6.06
N LYS A 26 -30.83 -51.39 7.35
CA LYS A 26 -30.27 -50.57 8.45
C LYS A 26 -28.77 -50.35 8.29
N GLU A 27 -28.00 -51.40 8.03
CA GLU A 27 -26.55 -51.30 7.81
C GLU A 27 -26.22 -50.39 6.62
N ARG A 28 -27.01 -50.46 5.54
CA ARG A 28 -26.86 -49.54 4.39
C ARG A 28 -27.17 -48.09 4.73
N GLN A 29 -28.12 -47.83 5.62
CA GLN A 29 -28.44 -46.47 6.07
C GLN A 29 -27.31 -45.92 6.94
N GLU A 30 -26.84 -46.68 7.94
CA GLU A 30 -25.71 -46.28 8.79
C GLU A 30 -24.44 -46.01 7.97
N MET A 31 -24.16 -46.81 6.95
CA MET A 31 -23.02 -46.60 6.04
C MET A 31 -23.13 -45.29 5.24
N LYS A 32 -24.35 -44.87 4.88
CA LYS A 32 -24.57 -43.58 4.19
C LYS A 32 -24.39 -42.42 5.16
N GLU A 33 -24.95 -42.51 6.36
CA GLU A 33 -24.82 -41.49 7.41
C GLU A 33 -23.35 -41.30 7.80
N LYS A 34 -22.60 -42.38 8.02
CA LYS A 34 -21.15 -42.31 8.31
C LYS A 34 -20.36 -41.62 7.19
N LYS A 35 -20.69 -41.90 5.92
CA LYS A 35 -20.06 -41.24 4.77
C LYS A 35 -20.42 -39.76 4.71
N GLU A 36 -21.63 -39.39 5.09
CA GLU A 36 -22.08 -38.01 5.10
C GLU A 36 -21.41 -37.20 6.22
N LEU A 37 -21.32 -37.76 7.43
CA LEU A 37 -20.55 -37.19 8.53
C LEU A 37 -19.07 -37.02 8.18
N LEU A 38 -18.46 -38.00 7.50
CA LEU A 38 -17.09 -37.88 7.00
C LEU A 38 -16.92 -36.75 5.98
N LYS A 39 -17.90 -36.56 5.08
CA LYS A 39 -17.87 -35.44 4.13
C LYS A 39 -17.99 -34.09 4.85
N GLN A 40 -18.91 -33.98 5.82
CA GLN A 40 -19.08 -32.77 6.62
C GLN A 40 -17.83 -32.45 7.43
N ALA A 41 -17.19 -33.46 8.05
CA ALA A 41 -15.94 -33.28 8.78
C ALA A 41 -14.80 -32.79 7.88
N LYS A 42 -14.67 -33.34 6.66
CA LYS A 42 -13.68 -32.88 5.68
C LYS A 42 -13.91 -31.43 5.25
N LEU A 43 -15.18 -31.05 5.00
CA LEU A 43 -15.52 -29.67 4.65
C LEU A 43 -15.19 -28.71 5.80
N LYS A 44 -15.53 -29.07 7.04
CA LYS A 44 -15.18 -28.26 8.22
C LYS A 44 -13.67 -28.11 8.40
N ALA A 45 -12.90 -29.18 8.21
CA ALA A 45 -11.44 -29.13 8.29
C ALA A 45 -10.83 -28.19 7.23
N ILE A 46 -11.35 -28.21 5.99
CA ILE A 46 -10.90 -27.29 4.94
C ILE A 46 -11.21 -25.84 5.31
N VAL A 47 -12.40 -25.57 5.85
CA VAL A 47 -12.80 -24.22 6.29
C VAL A 47 -11.94 -23.75 7.46
N GLU A 48 -11.66 -24.60 8.45
CA GLU A 48 -10.77 -24.27 9.57
C GLU A 48 -9.33 -24.02 9.09
N GLU A 49 -8.81 -24.82 8.15
CA GLU A 49 -7.48 -24.60 7.56
C GLU A 49 -7.42 -23.26 6.80
N GLN A 50 -8.44 -22.95 6.00
CA GLN A 50 -8.51 -21.65 5.31
C GLN A 50 -8.65 -20.49 6.30
N ALA A 51 -9.43 -20.63 7.36
CA ALA A 51 -9.55 -19.61 8.42
C ALA A 51 -8.20 -19.39 9.13
N ALA A 52 -7.45 -20.45 9.41
CA ALA A 52 -6.11 -20.35 9.99
C ALA A 52 -5.11 -19.65 9.05
N LYS A 53 -5.17 -19.91 7.74
CA LYS A 53 -4.34 -19.21 6.74
C LYS A 53 -4.69 -17.72 6.67
N ASN A 54 -5.98 -17.38 6.62
CA ASN A 54 -6.42 -15.98 6.59
C ASN A 54 -6.01 -15.22 7.86
N LYS A 55 -6.13 -15.85 9.03
CA LYS A 55 -5.70 -15.23 10.29
C LYS A 55 -4.21 -14.92 10.32
N LYS A 56 -3.36 -15.82 9.82
CA LYS A 56 -1.90 -15.56 9.70
C LYS A 56 -1.61 -14.38 8.77
N LEU A 57 -2.33 -14.27 7.66
CA LEU A 57 -2.19 -13.14 6.73
C LEU A 57 -2.64 -11.82 7.37
N GLU A 58 -3.73 -11.83 8.15
CA GLU A 58 -4.22 -10.67 8.88
C GLU A 58 -3.22 -10.20 9.95
N GLU A 59 -2.70 -11.14 10.76
CA GLU A 59 -1.66 -10.84 11.77
C GLU A 59 -0.39 -10.24 11.12
N GLN A 60 0.06 -10.78 9.99
CA GLN A 60 1.20 -10.22 9.25
C GLN A 60 0.91 -8.81 8.69
N LYS A 61 -0.30 -8.56 8.18
CA LYS A 61 -0.69 -7.23 7.71
C LYS A 61 -0.72 -6.21 8.85
N GLU A 62 -1.22 -6.57 10.02
CA GLU A 62 -1.19 -5.71 11.20
C GLU A 62 0.24 -5.40 11.66
N GLU A 63 1.13 -6.39 11.62
CA GLU A 63 2.55 -6.20 11.96
C GLU A 63 3.24 -5.24 10.97
N MET A 64 3.00 -5.44 9.66
CA MET A 64 3.48 -4.53 8.62
C MET A 64 2.93 -3.11 8.78
N LEU A 65 1.65 -2.94 9.13
CA LEU A 65 1.06 -1.64 9.41
C LEU A 65 1.72 -0.93 10.59
N LYS A 66 2.01 -1.66 11.67
CA LYS A 66 2.71 -1.11 12.85
C LYS A 66 4.15 -0.70 12.50
N LEU A 67 4.86 -1.53 11.76
CA LEU A 67 6.21 -1.20 11.28
C LEU A 67 6.21 0.04 10.38
N ARG A 68 5.22 0.17 9.48
CA ARG A 68 5.06 1.35 8.63
C ARG A 68 4.80 2.62 9.44
N GLN A 69 3.97 2.54 10.48
CA GLN A 69 3.72 3.66 11.39
C GLN A 69 4.99 4.05 12.16
N GLU A 70 5.74 3.08 12.67
CA GLU A 70 7.01 3.34 13.38
C GLU A 70 8.07 3.93 12.44
N GLU A 71 8.15 3.47 11.19
CA GLU A 71 9.03 4.05 10.18
C GLU A 71 8.61 5.48 9.80
N GLU A 72 7.29 5.75 9.71
CA GLU A 72 6.77 7.10 9.47
C GLU A 72 7.08 8.05 10.62
N GLU A 73 6.97 7.61 11.88
CA GLU A 73 7.39 8.40 13.04
C GLU A 73 8.91 8.65 13.06
N LYS A 74 9.73 7.64 12.74
CA LYS A 74 11.18 7.81 12.58
C LYS A 74 11.54 8.77 11.44
N ARG A 75 10.78 8.75 10.34
CA ARG A 75 10.95 9.71 9.23
C ARG A 75 10.55 11.11 9.64
N LYS A 76 9.43 11.29 10.34
CA LYS A 76 9.02 12.60 10.88
C LYS A 76 10.06 13.15 11.86
N ALA A 77 10.61 12.30 12.73
CA ALA A 77 11.68 12.71 13.65
C ALA A 77 12.97 13.10 12.90
N ALA A 78 13.35 12.36 11.85
CA ALA A 78 14.50 12.70 11.03
C ALA A 78 14.27 13.95 10.16
N GLU A 79 13.04 14.21 9.74
CA GLU A 79 12.64 15.42 9.03
C GLU A 79 12.64 16.64 9.96
N GLU A 80 12.13 16.50 11.20
CA GLU A 80 12.19 17.56 12.22
C GLU A 80 13.65 17.85 12.65
N GLU A 81 14.50 16.83 12.76
CA GLU A 81 15.94 17.00 13.04
C GLU A 81 16.68 17.66 11.85
N ALA A 82 16.29 17.35 10.61
CA ALA A 82 16.80 18.03 9.42
C ALA A 82 16.29 19.48 9.31
N GLU A 83 15.05 19.76 9.73
CA GLU A 83 14.46 21.10 9.78
C GLU A 83 15.06 21.94 10.94
N GLU A 84 15.50 21.29 12.02
CA GLU A 84 16.25 21.91 13.13
C GLU A 84 17.71 22.19 12.71
N GLU A 85 18.36 21.31 11.95
CA GLU A 85 19.64 21.62 11.27
C GLU A 85 19.47 22.76 10.23
N GLU A 86 18.36 22.81 9.48
CA GLU A 86 18.05 23.90 8.56
C GLU A 86 17.86 25.24 9.33
N LYS A 87 17.20 25.23 10.50
CA LYS A 87 17.09 26.41 11.38
C LYS A 87 18.42 26.85 11.99
N ILE A 88 19.33 25.91 12.31
CA ILE A 88 20.66 26.23 12.83
C ILE A 88 21.59 26.75 11.73
N GLU A 89 21.41 26.34 10.46
CA GLU A 89 22.15 26.89 9.30
C GLU A 89 21.58 28.22 8.77
N ASP A 90 20.28 28.52 8.97
CA ASP A 90 19.65 29.80 8.57
C ASP A 90 19.90 30.96 9.56
N GLU A 91 20.41 30.67 10.76
CA GLU A 91 20.87 31.70 11.70
C GLU A 91 22.39 31.91 11.55
N PRO A 92 22.85 32.62 10.49
CA PRO A 92 23.42 33.92 10.78
C PRO A 92 23.36 34.95 9.63
N LEU A 93 22.21 35.57 9.29
CA LEU A 93 22.23 36.81 8.47
C LEU A 93 21.13 37.86 8.80
N GLY A 94 20.73 38.00 10.07
CA GLY A 94 19.72 38.99 10.49
C GLY A 94 20.21 40.25 11.23
N ARG A 95 21.53 40.40 11.50
CA ARG A 95 22.05 41.57 12.26
C ARG A 95 22.78 42.57 11.37
N ARG A 96 22.03 43.50 10.75
CA ARG A 96 22.30 44.96 10.73
C ARG A 96 21.65 45.68 9.54
N ARG A 97 21.10 46.86 9.88
CA ARG A 97 20.67 48.02 9.05
C ARG A 97 19.18 48.01 8.71
N ARG A 98 18.38 49.04 9.03
CA ARG A 98 18.63 50.37 9.62
C ARG A 98 17.24 50.96 9.94
N GLU A 99 17.09 51.59 11.09
CA GLU A 99 15.99 52.51 11.36
C GLU A 99 15.88 53.55 10.25
N GLY A 100 14.66 53.84 9.81
CA GLY A 100 14.43 54.99 8.94
C GLY A 100 13.10 54.96 8.19
N ARG A 101 12.06 55.47 8.87
CA ARG A 101 11.12 56.46 8.31
C ARG A 101 10.01 55.96 7.36
N GLY A 102 8.76 56.16 7.80
CA GLY A 102 7.64 56.46 6.91
C GLY A 102 6.35 55.72 7.25
N GLU A 103 5.42 56.43 7.88
CA GLU A 103 4.06 55.97 8.16
C GLU A 103 3.22 55.79 6.88
N SER A 104 2.37 54.75 6.92
CA SER A 104 1.04 54.61 6.31
C SER A 104 0.79 55.10 4.87
N SER A 105 0.46 54.17 3.97
CA SER A 105 -0.92 53.94 3.48
C SER A 105 -0.91 53.04 2.24
N GLY A 106 -1.67 51.93 2.27
CA GLY A 106 -1.89 51.07 1.09
C GLY A 106 -1.89 49.54 1.34
N THR A 107 -1.78 49.08 2.58
CA THR A 107 -1.35 47.69 2.88
C THR A 107 -2.47 46.65 3.04
N LYS A 108 -3.62 46.79 2.36
CA LYS A 108 -4.67 45.74 2.39
C LYS A 108 -4.82 44.98 1.08
N GLY A 109 -4.60 45.63 -0.06
CA GLY A 109 -4.67 45.00 -1.38
C GLY A 109 -3.43 44.19 -1.72
N GLU A 110 -2.25 44.72 -1.39
CA GLU A 110 -0.96 44.05 -1.61
C GLU A 110 -0.75 42.90 -0.64
N ASP A 111 -1.14 43.04 0.63
CA ASP A 111 -1.12 41.94 1.61
C ASP A 111 -2.04 40.81 1.18
N ALA A 112 -3.29 41.10 0.79
CA ALA A 112 -4.20 40.05 0.32
C ALA A 112 -3.71 39.38 -0.98
N TRP A 113 -3.03 40.12 -1.86
CA TRP A 113 -2.40 39.56 -3.06
C TRP A 113 -1.18 38.69 -2.71
N MET A 114 -0.34 39.14 -1.80
CA MET A 114 0.81 38.39 -1.30
C MET A 114 0.37 37.15 -0.53
N GLU A 115 -0.63 37.23 0.35
CA GLU A 115 -1.24 36.10 1.05
C GLU A 115 -1.87 35.10 0.10
N LYS A 116 -2.52 35.56 -0.98
CA LYS A 116 -3.07 34.68 -2.02
C LYS A 116 -1.96 33.98 -2.81
N LYS A 117 -0.88 34.69 -3.11
CA LYS A 117 0.33 34.12 -3.73
C LYS A 117 1.02 33.12 -2.81
N ILE A 118 1.15 33.43 -1.52
CA ILE A 118 1.75 32.54 -0.52
C ILE A 118 0.86 31.33 -0.32
N SER A 119 -0.46 31.49 -0.26
CA SER A 119 -1.42 30.39 -0.13
C SER A 119 -1.45 29.51 -1.37
N GLU A 120 -1.33 30.07 -2.57
CA GLU A 120 -1.16 29.33 -3.83
C GLU A 120 0.18 28.59 -3.87
N TRP A 121 1.27 29.20 -3.39
CA TRP A 121 2.58 28.56 -3.25
C TRP A 121 2.57 27.44 -2.22
N VAL A 122 1.96 27.66 -1.05
CA VAL A 122 1.80 26.67 0.02
C VAL A 122 0.92 25.52 -0.47
N ALA A 123 -0.19 25.78 -1.16
CA ALA A 123 -1.03 24.74 -1.75
C ALA A 123 -0.28 23.91 -2.81
N ASN A 124 0.53 24.55 -3.67
CA ASN A 124 1.35 23.85 -4.66
C ASN A 124 2.50 23.04 -4.02
N LEU A 125 3.07 23.50 -2.90
CA LEU A 125 4.08 22.75 -2.14
C LEU A 125 3.44 21.56 -1.42
N SER A 126 2.27 21.73 -0.83
CA SER A 126 1.56 20.66 -0.09
C SER A 126 0.95 19.59 -1.00
N LEU A 127 0.67 19.88 -2.27
CA LEU A 127 0.10 18.92 -3.23
C LEU A 127 1.17 18.26 -4.12
N GLY A 128 2.40 18.77 -4.12
CA GLY A 128 3.29 18.65 -5.28
C GLY A 128 4.37 17.57 -5.23
N GLU A 129 4.74 17.00 -4.09
CA GLU A 129 5.93 16.12 -4.07
C GLU A 129 5.66 14.72 -4.63
N ASP A 130 4.45 14.18 -4.41
CA ASP A 130 4.10 12.81 -4.80
C ASP A 130 3.60 12.72 -6.24
N GLU A 131 2.84 13.72 -6.72
CA GLU A 131 2.40 13.81 -8.12
C GLU A 131 3.54 14.25 -9.07
N GLU A 132 4.44 15.13 -8.64
CA GLU A 132 5.59 15.56 -9.45
C GLU A 132 6.64 14.43 -9.59
N ALA A 133 6.82 13.59 -8.56
CA ALA A 133 7.65 12.39 -8.67
C ALA A 133 7.15 11.44 -9.73
N LEU A 134 5.83 11.32 -9.87
CA LEU A 134 5.23 10.55 -10.94
C LEU A 134 5.52 11.19 -12.31
N LEU A 135 5.27 12.49 -12.48
CA LEU A 135 5.48 13.18 -13.76
C LEU A 135 6.94 13.20 -14.25
N TYR A 136 7.91 13.07 -13.35
CA TYR A 136 9.33 13.01 -13.73
C TYR A 136 9.75 11.63 -14.27
N VAL A 137 9.06 10.56 -13.89
CA VAL A 137 9.41 9.19 -14.32
C VAL A 137 8.89 8.95 -15.73
N PRO A 138 9.74 8.52 -16.69
CA PRO A 138 9.32 8.21 -18.05
C PRO A 138 8.12 7.25 -18.10
N GLN A 139 7.21 7.49 -19.03
CA GLN A 139 6.03 6.63 -19.27
C GLN A 139 6.42 5.16 -19.41
N GLU A 140 7.52 4.89 -20.11
CA GLU A 140 8.07 3.55 -20.34
C GLU A 140 8.51 2.85 -19.04
N GLU A 141 9.12 3.57 -18.10
CA GLU A 141 9.52 3.03 -16.78
C GLU A 141 8.28 2.70 -15.92
N ARG A 142 7.23 3.53 -16.02
CA ARG A 142 5.94 3.29 -15.34
C ARG A 142 5.23 2.06 -15.89
N GLU A 143 5.17 1.95 -17.22
CA GLU A 143 4.52 0.81 -17.89
C GLU A 143 5.28 -0.50 -17.69
N ALA A 144 6.62 -0.45 -17.70
CA ALA A 144 7.45 -1.61 -17.38
C ALA A 144 7.21 -2.07 -15.94
N PHE A 145 7.11 -1.14 -15.00
CA PHE A 145 6.82 -1.45 -13.60
C PHE A 145 5.39 -2.00 -13.41
N ALA A 146 4.40 -1.45 -14.12
CA ALA A 146 3.03 -1.99 -14.11
C ALA A 146 2.97 -3.44 -14.62
N ARG A 147 3.77 -3.79 -15.64
CA ARG A 147 3.89 -5.18 -16.11
C ARG A 147 4.61 -6.09 -15.12
N GLU A 148 5.61 -5.56 -14.40
CA GLU A 148 6.32 -6.28 -13.33
C GLU A 148 5.39 -6.58 -12.15
N LEU A 149 4.46 -5.66 -11.85
CA LEU A 149 3.41 -5.84 -10.85
C LEU A 149 2.34 -6.83 -11.30
N GLU A 150 1.90 -6.78 -12.56
CA GLU A 150 0.94 -7.74 -13.12
C GLU A 150 1.48 -9.18 -13.11
N ALA A 151 2.81 -9.34 -13.14
CA ALA A 151 3.48 -10.63 -13.00
C ALA A 151 3.52 -11.16 -11.54
N LYS A 152 3.27 -10.32 -10.54
CA LYS A 152 3.23 -10.71 -9.12
C LYS A 152 1.79 -11.07 -8.74
N GLU A 153 1.55 -12.36 -8.52
CA GLU A 153 0.23 -12.87 -8.10
C GLU A 153 -0.11 -12.56 -6.63
N ASP A 154 0.90 -12.33 -5.77
CA ASP A 154 0.69 -12.06 -4.35
C ASP A 154 0.37 -10.57 -4.11
N PRO A 155 -0.83 -10.23 -3.58
CA PRO A 155 -1.21 -8.86 -3.24
C PRO A 155 -0.23 -8.16 -2.29
N LEU A 156 0.48 -8.91 -1.43
CA LEU A 156 1.44 -8.34 -0.49
C LEU A 156 2.77 -7.97 -1.17
N GLU A 157 3.28 -8.83 -2.05
CA GLU A 157 4.45 -8.54 -2.87
C GLU A 157 4.18 -7.41 -3.88
N HIS A 158 2.93 -7.30 -4.35
CA HIS A 158 2.49 -6.20 -5.20
C HIS A 158 2.61 -4.86 -4.47
N GLN A 159 2.03 -4.75 -3.28
CA GLN A 159 2.00 -3.50 -2.53
C GLN A 159 3.38 -3.07 -2.01
N THR A 160 4.20 -4.02 -1.56
CA THR A 160 5.58 -3.75 -1.14
C THR A 160 6.45 -3.28 -2.29
N ALA A 161 6.32 -3.91 -3.47
CA ALA A 161 7.04 -3.49 -4.66
C ALA A 161 6.62 -2.09 -5.15
N GLU A 162 5.32 -1.77 -5.07
CA GLU A 162 4.80 -0.43 -5.37
C GLU A 162 5.42 0.63 -4.46
N ASP A 163 5.38 0.39 -3.15
CA ASP A 163 5.92 1.33 -2.16
C ASP A 163 7.45 1.50 -2.31
N GLU A 164 8.20 0.41 -2.50
CA GLU A 164 9.65 0.46 -2.74
C GLU A 164 10.00 1.29 -4.00
N LYS A 165 9.27 1.07 -5.10
CA LYS A 165 9.53 1.77 -6.36
C LYS A 165 9.14 3.24 -6.30
N LEU A 166 8.05 3.56 -5.61
CA LEU A 166 7.66 4.94 -5.34
C LEU A 166 8.76 5.65 -4.54
N LEU A 167 9.32 4.99 -3.51
CA LEU A 167 10.42 5.53 -2.71
C LEU A 167 11.70 5.74 -3.52
N GLU A 168 12.07 4.79 -4.39
CA GLU A 168 13.21 4.94 -5.30
C GLU A 168 13.07 6.18 -6.19
N TRP A 169 11.88 6.38 -6.78
CA TRP A 169 11.59 7.53 -7.64
C TRP A 169 11.60 8.85 -6.86
N LYS A 170 11.02 8.89 -5.65
CA LYS A 170 11.09 10.05 -4.76
C LYS A 170 12.54 10.41 -4.40
N LEU A 171 13.37 9.42 -4.05
CA LEU A 171 14.78 9.64 -3.72
C LEU A 171 15.58 10.18 -4.92
N ARG A 172 15.31 9.65 -6.12
CA ARG A 172 15.88 10.17 -7.38
C ARG A 172 15.51 11.65 -7.57
N GLN A 173 14.26 12.03 -7.30
CA GLN A 173 13.81 13.43 -7.37
C GLN A 173 14.54 14.34 -6.40
N VAL A 174 14.59 13.97 -5.12
CA VAL A 174 15.24 14.80 -4.09
C VAL A 174 16.71 15.06 -4.44
N ARG A 175 17.42 14.01 -4.89
CA ARG A 175 18.82 14.13 -5.35
C ARG A 175 18.96 15.10 -6.52
N GLU A 176 18.04 15.08 -7.47
CA GLU A 176 18.09 15.98 -8.61
C GLU A 176 17.74 17.42 -8.24
N LYS A 177 16.69 17.63 -7.45
CA LYS A 177 16.31 18.95 -6.92
C LYS A 177 17.50 19.55 -6.16
N LYS A 178 18.19 18.76 -5.32
CA LYS A 178 19.42 19.16 -4.64
C LYS A 178 20.51 19.62 -5.62
N ARG A 179 20.82 18.83 -6.65
CA ARG A 179 21.81 19.21 -7.68
C ARG A 179 21.44 20.51 -8.42
N ARG A 180 20.16 20.72 -8.72
CA ARG A 180 19.69 21.95 -9.38
C ARG A 180 19.86 23.17 -8.46
N ARG A 181 19.50 23.04 -7.17
CA ARG A 181 19.68 24.10 -6.17
C ARG A 181 21.17 24.44 -5.97
N GLU A 182 22.05 23.44 -5.85
CA GLU A 182 23.50 23.66 -5.73
C GLU A 182 24.08 24.43 -6.92
N LYS A 183 23.65 24.08 -8.14
CA LYS A 183 24.04 24.82 -9.35
C LYS A 183 23.53 26.25 -9.32
N ALA A 184 22.27 26.47 -8.95
CA ALA A 184 21.71 27.81 -8.82
C ALA A 184 22.43 28.65 -7.76
N ASN A 185 22.76 28.07 -6.61
CA ASN A 185 23.53 28.70 -5.54
C ASN A 185 24.94 29.10 -6.01
N ARG A 186 25.61 28.22 -6.77
CA ARG A 186 26.93 28.52 -7.36
C ARG A 186 26.85 29.72 -8.31
N VAL A 187 25.86 29.75 -9.19
CA VAL A 187 25.63 30.87 -10.11
C VAL A 187 25.29 32.15 -9.35
N ALA A 188 24.45 32.06 -8.31
CA ALA A 188 24.10 33.21 -7.46
C ALA A 188 25.33 33.83 -6.79
N LYS A 189 26.24 32.99 -6.25
CA LYS A 189 27.53 33.45 -5.68
C LYS A 189 28.42 34.13 -6.71
N GLU A 190 28.46 33.64 -7.96
CA GLU A 190 29.21 34.30 -9.04
C GLU A 190 28.59 35.66 -9.42
N VAL A 191 27.26 35.74 -9.50
CA VAL A 191 26.53 36.99 -9.75
C VAL A 191 26.76 38.01 -8.64
N GLU A 192 26.77 37.59 -7.38
CA GLU A 192 27.05 38.45 -6.23
C GLU A 192 28.47 39.04 -6.30
N LYS A 193 29.47 38.23 -6.61
CA LYS A 193 30.86 38.69 -6.82
C LYS A 193 30.95 39.75 -7.93
N ILE A 194 30.28 39.53 -9.06
CA ILE A 194 30.24 40.50 -10.17
C ILE A 194 29.54 41.80 -9.74
N ARG A 195 28.44 41.72 -8.99
CA ARG A 195 27.72 42.89 -8.45
C ARG A 195 28.60 43.67 -7.47
N ALA A 196 29.35 43.00 -6.61
CA ALA A 196 30.29 43.63 -5.67
C ALA A 196 31.44 44.34 -6.40
N CYS A 197 31.95 43.78 -7.50
CA CYS A 197 32.95 44.44 -8.35
C CYS A 197 32.42 45.65 -9.13
N ARG A 198 31.10 45.73 -9.41
CA ARG A 198 30.48 46.87 -10.11
C ARG A 198 30.13 48.06 -9.20
N HIS A 199 30.08 47.85 -7.88
CA HIS A 199 29.77 48.89 -6.88
C HIS A 199 31.01 49.45 -6.16
N ARG A 200 32.21 49.05 -6.59
CA ARG A 200 33.51 49.55 -6.12
C ARG A 200 34.15 50.36 -7.23
#